data_AF-A0A832ZJY9-F1
#
_entry.id   AF-A0A832ZJY9-F1
#
_cell.length_a   1.000
_cell.length_b   1.000
_cell.length_c   1.000
_cell.angle_alpha   90.00
_cell.angle_beta   90.00
_cell.angle_gamma   90.00
#
_symmetry.space_group_name_H-M   'P 1'
#
loop_
_entity.id
_entity.type
_entity.pdbx_description
1 polymer ?
#
loop_
_entity_poly.entity_id
_entity_poly.type
_entity_poly.pdbx_seq_one_letter_code
_entity_poly.pdbx_strand_id
1 'polypeptide(L)'
;MRYLTLEEASVFHGHLGPYLIIGYRAGELARKILNPSNEFDLQAKVTLPLKTPYTCIVDGIQCSTKCTLGKLNIELVDSGSICNIVIEFKRKSSNKTLKLKVRESVIRKLHEITDVNEGARWVKTLSVEDLFEIVMNT
;
A
#
# COMPACT_ATOMS: atom_id res chain seq x y z
N MET A 1 1.78 -9.76 16.72
CA MET A 1 0.81 -8.64 16.67
C MET A 1 -0.36 -9.01 15.78
N ARG A 2 -1.61 -8.66 16.14
CA ARG A 2 -2.77 -8.77 15.23
C ARG A 2 -2.80 -7.57 14.27
N TYR A 3 -3.19 -7.82 13.03
CA TYR A 3 -3.48 -6.82 12.00
C TYR A 3 -4.92 -6.98 11.52
N LEU A 4 -5.48 -5.95 10.90
CA LEU A 4 -6.79 -6.07 10.27
C LEU A 4 -6.70 -7.02 9.07
N THR A 5 -7.74 -7.81 8.82
CA THR A 5 -7.89 -8.58 7.58
C THR A 5 -8.22 -7.65 6.41
N LEU A 6 -8.13 -8.14 5.18
CA LEU A 6 -8.56 -7.38 4.00
C LEU A 6 -10.07 -7.07 4.04
N GLU A 7 -10.88 -7.96 4.64
CA GLU A 7 -12.30 -7.74 4.84
C GLU A 7 -12.55 -6.63 5.88
N GLU A 8 -11.88 -6.68 7.03
CA GLU A 8 -11.94 -5.59 8.02
C GLU A 8 -11.45 -4.26 7.44
N ALA A 9 -10.42 -4.28 6.58
CA ALA A 9 -9.96 -3.09 5.85
C ALA A 9 -11.02 -2.57 4.87
N SER A 10 -11.79 -3.44 4.22
CA SER A 10 -12.90 -3.04 3.36
C SER A 10 -14.05 -2.41 4.15
N VAL A 11 -14.33 -2.90 5.36
CA VAL A 11 -15.30 -2.30 6.27
C VAL A 11 -14.83 -0.92 6.73
N PHE A 12 -13.55 -0.78 7.11
CA PHE A 12 -12.95 0.50 7.48
C PHE A 12 -13.02 1.53 6.34
N HIS A 13 -12.71 1.10 5.12
CA HIS A 13 -12.68 1.96 3.93
C HIS A 13 -14.08 2.25 3.36
N GLY A 14 -15.07 1.38 3.65
CA GLY A 14 -16.44 1.45 3.14
C GLY A 14 -16.72 0.61 1.89
N HIS A 15 -15.69 0.08 1.21
CA HIS A 15 -15.83 -0.90 0.13
C HIS A 15 -14.48 -1.60 -0.17
N LEU A 16 -14.51 -2.66 -0.98
CA LEU A 16 -13.30 -3.35 -1.44
C LEU A 16 -12.88 -2.88 -2.84
N GLY A 17 -12.08 -1.82 -2.90
CA GLY A 17 -11.56 -1.25 -4.16
C GLY A 17 -10.15 -1.76 -4.55
N PRO A 18 -9.75 -1.63 -5.83
CA PRO A 18 -8.44 -2.08 -6.31
C PRO A 18 -7.27 -1.37 -5.59
N TYR A 19 -7.37 -0.05 -5.40
CA TYR A 19 -6.33 0.74 -4.74
C TYR A 19 -6.20 0.41 -3.24
N LEU A 20 -7.31 0.10 -2.55
CA LEU A 20 -7.27 -0.43 -1.18
C LEU A 20 -6.49 -1.75 -1.11
N ILE A 21 -6.76 -2.67 -2.03
CA ILE A 21 -6.08 -3.97 -2.10
C ILE A 21 -4.58 -3.79 -2.36
N ILE A 22 -4.19 -2.90 -3.28
CA ILE A 22 -2.78 -2.58 -3.54
C ILE A 22 -2.07 -2.13 -2.26
N GLY A 23 -2.65 -1.16 -1.54
CA GLY A 23 -2.09 -0.68 -0.28
C GLY A 23 -2.00 -1.75 0.81
N TYR A 24 -3.04 -2.58 0.93
CA TYR A 24 -3.06 -3.66 1.91
C TYR A 24 -1.98 -4.72 1.63
N ARG A 25 -1.83 -5.13 0.36
CA ARG A 25 -0.80 -6.08 -0.07
C ARG A 25 0.62 -5.53 0.10
N ALA A 26 0.82 -4.24 -0.17
CA ALA A 26 2.09 -3.58 0.08
C ALA A 26 2.50 -3.67 1.56
N GLY A 27 1.55 -3.41 2.47
CA GLY A 27 1.82 -3.48 3.90
C GLY A 27 1.95 -4.90 4.45
N GLU A 28 1.23 -5.88 3.89
CA GLU A 28 1.46 -7.31 4.18
C GLU A 28 2.89 -7.74 3.86
N LEU A 29 3.37 -7.39 2.66
CA LEU A 29 4.73 -7.67 2.24
C LEU A 29 5.75 -6.98 3.16
N ALA A 30 5.52 -5.71 3.51
CA ALA A 30 6.40 -4.95 4.39
C ALA A 30 6.57 -5.62 5.75
N ARG A 31 5.49 -6.11 6.37
CA ARG A 31 5.57 -6.81 7.66
C ARG A 31 6.27 -8.15 7.55
N LYS A 32 6.04 -8.89 6.47
CA LYS A 32 6.70 -10.18 6.23
C LYS A 32 8.21 -10.02 6.10
N ILE A 33 8.65 -8.99 5.37
CA ILE A 33 10.07 -8.75 5.09
C ILE A 33 10.78 -8.05 6.25
N LEU A 34 10.20 -6.97 6.77
CA LEU A 34 10.86 -6.11 7.74
C LEU A 34 10.65 -6.58 9.19
N ASN A 35 9.58 -7.33 9.46
CA ASN A 35 9.27 -7.91 10.78
C ASN A 35 9.37 -6.89 11.95
N PRO A 36 8.54 -5.83 11.97
CA PRO A 36 8.58 -4.82 13.02
C PRO A 36 8.23 -5.42 14.39
N SER A 37 8.88 -4.92 15.45
CA SER A 37 8.68 -5.44 16.81
C SER A 37 7.44 -4.91 17.51
N ASN A 38 6.98 -3.69 17.15
CA ASN A 38 5.82 -3.02 17.73
C ASN A 38 5.18 -2.02 16.74
N GLU A 39 4.13 -1.33 17.19
CA GLU A 39 3.32 -0.37 16.43
C GLU A 39 4.05 0.88 15.95
N PHE A 40 5.25 1.15 16.48
CA PHE A 40 6.05 2.35 16.21
C PHE A 40 7.38 2.06 15.49
N ASP A 41 7.74 0.78 15.34
CA ASP A 41 9.01 0.34 14.73
C ASP A 41 8.98 0.44 13.20
N LEU A 42 7.79 0.44 12.58
CA LEU A 42 7.62 0.64 11.14
C LEU A 42 7.17 2.07 10.83
N GLN A 43 7.78 2.64 9.80
CA GLN A 43 7.35 3.89 9.16
C GLN A 43 7.03 3.64 7.69
N ALA A 44 6.08 4.40 7.17
CA ALA A 44 5.73 4.42 5.76
C ALA A 44 5.87 5.83 5.19
N LYS A 45 6.37 5.95 3.96
CA LYS A 45 6.28 7.16 3.14
C LYS A 45 5.61 6.77 1.83
N VAL A 46 4.52 7.47 1.50
CA VAL A 46 3.67 7.14 0.35
C VAL A 46 3.66 8.32 -0.59
N THR A 47 4.26 8.15 -1.76
CA THR A 47 4.27 9.13 -2.85
C THR A 47 3.24 8.72 -3.88
N LEU A 48 2.15 9.48 -4.02
CA LEU A 48 1.04 9.20 -4.95
C LEU A 48 0.26 10.50 -5.24
N PRO A 49 -0.65 10.55 -6.23
CA PRO A 49 -1.51 11.72 -6.42
C PRO A 49 -2.44 11.88 -5.22
N LEU A 50 -2.48 13.06 -4.59
CA LEU A 50 -3.36 13.33 -3.44
C LEU A 50 -4.83 13.55 -3.85
N LYS A 51 -5.40 12.58 -4.56
CA LYS A 51 -6.81 12.53 -4.96
C LYS A 51 -7.30 11.09 -5.07
N THR A 52 -8.62 10.90 -5.02
CA THR A 52 -9.23 9.59 -5.27
C THR A 52 -9.06 9.18 -6.74
N PRO A 53 -9.00 7.87 -7.03
CA PRO A 53 -9.02 6.75 -6.08
C PRO A 53 -7.63 6.37 -5.51
N TYR A 54 -6.55 7.09 -5.85
CA TYR A 54 -5.18 6.70 -5.51
C TYR A 54 -4.91 6.70 -4.00
N THR A 55 -5.46 7.68 -3.28
CA THR A 55 -5.33 7.78 -1.82
C THR A 55 -5.96 6.61 -1.06
N CYS A 56 -6.82 5.78 -1.67
CA CYS A 56 -7.33 4.56 -1.05
C CYS A 56 -6.20 3.55 -0.71
N ILE A 57 -5.04 3.64 -1.38
CA ILE A 57 -3.82 2.90 -1.02
C ILE A 57 -3.43 3.17 0.44
N VAL A 58 -3.57 4.42 0.90
CA VAL A 58 -3.18 4.82 2.24
C VAL A 58 -3.97 4.04 3.28
N ASP A 59 -5.28 3.89 3.11
CA ASP A 59 -6.11 3.10 4.04
C ASP A 59 -5.71 1.64 4.08
N GLY A 60 -5.37 1.06 2.92
CA GLY A 60 -4.85 -0.30 2.84
C GLY A 60 -3.54 -0.46 3.64
N ILE A 61 -2.63 0.52 3.51
CA ILE A 61 -1.38 0.55 4.27
C ILE A 61 -1.67 0.69 5.78
N GLN A 62 -2.56 1.61 6.18
CA GLN A 62 -2.91 1.82 7.59
C GLN A 62 -3.45 0.54 8.23
N CYS A 63 -4.40 -0.12 7.56
CA CYS A 63 -5.05 -1.34 8.04
C CYS A 63 -4.07 -2.52 8.12
N SER A 64 -3.15 -2.61 7.14
CA SER A 64 -2.22 -3.72 7.07
C SER A 64 -0.99 -3.51 7.95
N THR A 65 -0.47 -2.31 8.19
CA THR A 65 0.86 -2.12 8.84
C THR A 65 0.83 -1.54 10.24
N LYS A 66 -0.26 -0.85 10.60
CA LYS A 66 -0.34 0.09 11.72
C LYS A 66 0.51 1.37 11.54
N CYS A 67 1.06 1.65 10.36
CA CYS A 67 1.53 3.00 10.04
C CYS A 67 0.30 3.89 9.78
N THR A 68 -0.06 4.78 10.70
CA THR A 68 -1.32 5.55 10.65
C THR A 68 -1.09 7.04 10.80
N LEU A 69 -1.96 7.85 10.18
CA LEU A 69 -1.87 9.31 10.22
C LEU A 69 -1.84 9.83 11.67
N GLY A 70 -2.74 9.35 12.53
CA GLY A 70 -2.77 9.75 13.95
C GLY A 70 -1.55 9.33 14.78
N LYS A 71 -0.77 8.34 14.32
CA LYS A 71 0.49 7.94 14.98
C LYS A 71 1.71 8.62 14.36
N LEU A 72 1.52 9.43 13.32
CA LEU A 72 2.56 10.17 12.61
C LEU A 72 3.70 9.28 12.10
N ASN A 73 3.41 8.00 11.82
CA ASN A 73 4.34 7.05 11.24
C ASN A 73 3.97 6.64 9.82
N ILE A 74 3.11 7.43 9.17
CA ILE A 74 2.90 7.45 7.71
C ILE A 74 3.00 8.89 7.22
N GLU A 75 3.79 9.11 6.18
CA GLU A 75 3.95 10.40 5.49
C GLU A 75 3.33 10.28 4.08
N LEU A 76 2.59 11.31 3.67
CA LEU A 76 2.02 11.42 2.33
C LEU A 76 2.74 12.50 1.54
N VAL A 77 3.17 12.17 0.32
CA VAL A 77 3.82 13.11 -0.61
C VAL A 77 3.03 13.11 -1.90
N ASP A 78 2.65 14.31 -2.38
CA ASP A 78 2.02 14.43 -3.68
C ASP A 78 3.03 14.11 -4.78
N SER A 79 2.73 13.10 -5.59
CA SER A 79 3.53 12.72 -6.74
C SER A 79 3.38 13.68 -7.93
N GLY A 80 2.28 14.45 -7.99
CA GLY A 80 1.88 15.22 -9.17
C GLY A 80 1.55 14.38 -10.43
N SER A 81 1.67 13.05 -10.38
CA SER A 81 1.51 12.16 -11.54
C SER A 81 0.88 10.83 -11.17
N ILE A 82 -0.17 10.44 -11.91
CA ILE A 82 -0.87 9.18 -11.68
C ILE A 82 -0.01 7.94 -11.90
N CYS A 83 1.05 8.05 -12.71
CA CYS A 83 1.96 6.93 -13.01
C CYS A 83 3.08 6.78 -11.97
N ASN A 84 3.15 7.66 -10.97
CA ASN A 84 4.20 7.63 -9.95
C ASN A 84 3.62 7.32 -8.57
N ILE A 85 3.35 6.03 -8.32
CA ILE A 85 2.90 5.53 -7.03
C ILE A 85 4.02 4.70 -6.40
N VAL A 86 4.60 5.24 -5.33
CA VAL A 86 5.74 4.65 -4.61
C VAL A 86 5.43 4.57 -3.12
N ILE A 87 5.66 3.39 -2.55
CA ILE A 87 5.45 3.10 -1.13
C ILE A 87 6.80 2.65 -0.56
N GLU A 88 7.32 3.43 0.39
CA GLU A 88 8.58 3.15 1.07
C GLU A 88 8.30 2.81 2.53
N PHE A 89 8.78 1.66 2.98
CA PHE A 89 8.73 1.24 4.37
C PHE A 89 10.13 1.24 4.97
N LYS A 90 10.24 1.67 6.22
CA LYS A 90 11.48 1.65 6.99
C LYS A 90 11.24 1.04 8.35
N ARG A 91 12.05 0.05 8.72
CA ARG A 91 12.11 -0.43 10.10
C ARG A 91 13.14 0.38 10.87
N LYS A 92 12.70 1.09 11.92
CA LYS A 92 13.55 1.99 12.71
C LYS A 92 14.70 1.25 13.39
N SER A 93 14.39 0.14 14.06
CA SER A 93 15.39 -0.60 14.86
C SER A 93 16.55 -1.19 14.06
N SER A 94 16.33 -1.55 12.79
CA SER A 94 17.36 -2.15 11.94
C SER A 94 17.78 -1.28 10.75
N ASN A 95 17.19 -0.11 10.58
CA ASN A 95 17.37 0.80 9.43
C ASN A 95 17.07 0.21 8.03
N LYS A 96 16.71 -1.09 7.93
CA LYS A 96 16.28 -1.77 6.71
C LYS A 96 15.09 -1.07 6.05
N THR A 97 15.12 -1.02 4.71
CA THR A 97 14.07 -0.38 3.92
C THR A 97 13.54 -1.31 2.83
N LEU A 98 12.23 -1.19 2.56
CA LEU A 98 11.56 -1.82 1.44
C LEU A 98 10.88 -0.72 0.62
N LYS A 99 11.21 -0.63 -0.67
CA LYS A 99 10.59 0.30 -1.61
C LYS A 99 9.79 -0.49 -2.65
N LEU A 100 8.54 -0.10 -2.84
CA LEU A 100 7.60 -0.69 -3.77
C LEU A 100 7.08 0.40 -4.72
N LYS A 101 7.35 0.28 -6.02
CA LYS A 101 6.71 1.10 -7.04
C LYS A 101 5.60 0.28 -7.69
N VAL A 102 4.37 0.79 -7.69
CA VAL A 102 3.28 0.14 -8.43
C VAL A 102 3.61 0.21 -9.91
N ARG A 103 3.55 -0.94 -10.60
CA ARG A 103 3.86 -0.99 -12.04
C ARG A 103 2.91 -0.10 -12.84
N GLU A 104 3.46 0.66 -13.78
CA GLU A 104 2.66 1.54 -14.63
C GLU A 104 1.64 0.78 -15.47
N SER A 105 1.95 -0.45 -15.88
CA SER A 105 1.00 -1.35 -16.55
C SER A 105 -0.24 -1.62 -15.70
N VAL A 106 -0.08 -1.74 -14.38
CA VAL A 106 -1.20 -1.95 -13.46
C VAL A 106 -2.09 -0.73 -13.37
N ILE A 107 -1.47 0.45 -13.26
CA ILE A 107 -2.19 1.73 -13.18
C ILE A 107 -2.98 1.99 -14.48
N ARG A 108 -2.34 1.77 -15.63
CA ARG A 108 -3.00 1.90 -16.95
C ARG A 108 -4.17 0.94 -17.07
N LYS A 109 -4.00 -0.32 -16.66
CA LYS A 109 -5.09 -1.30 -16.74
C LYS A 109 -6.27 -0.94 -15.84
N LEU A 110 -6.02 -0.45 -14.63
CA LEU A 110 -7.08 0.03 -13.74
C LEU A 110 -7.79 1.27 -14.26
N HIS A 111 -7.14 2.09 -15.08
CA HIS A 111 -7.78 3.23 -15.72
C HIS A 111 -8.78 2.82 -16.81
N GLU A 112 -8.55 1.67 -17.46
CA GLU A 112 -9.47 1.10 -18.46
C GLU A 112 -10.67 0.41 -17.83
N ILE A 113 -10.55 -0.06 -16.59
CA ILE A 113 -11.62 -0.77 -15.88
C ILE A 113 -12.53 0.25 -15.18
N THR A 114 -13.79 0.33 -15.62
CA THR A 114 -14.79 1.25 -15.07
C THR A 114 -15.49 0.70 -13.83
N ASP A 115 -15.68 -0.62 -13.74
CA ASP A 115 -16.31 -1.28 -12.59
C ASP A 115 -15.29 -1.54 -11.47
N VAL A 116 -15.52 -0.94 -10.30
CA VAL A 116 -14.62 -1.05 -9.15
C VAL A 116 -14.46 -2.50 -8.68
N ASN A 117 -15.52 -3.31 -8.76
CA ASN A 117 -15.47 -4.71 -8.32
C ASN A 117 -14.67 -5.58 -9.29
N GLU A 118 -14.74 -5.31 -10.60
CA GLU A 118 -13.91 -5.93 -11.62
C GLU A 118 -12.43 -5.59 -11.38
N GLY A 119 -12.11 -4.32 -11.16
CA GLY A 119 -10.76 -3.88 -10.82
C GLY A 119 -10.23 -4.58 -9.56
N ALA A 120 -11.07 -4.68 -8.52
CA ALA A 120 -10.72 -5.38 -7.29
C ALA A 120 -10.48 -6.88 -7.50
N ARG A 121 -11.33 -7.56 -8.29
CA ARG A 121 -11.14 -8.98 -8.64
C ARG A 121 -9.84 -9.19 -9.41
N TRP A 122 -9.55 -8.35 -10.39
CA TRP A 122 -8.35 -8.45 -11.20
C TRP A 122 -7.07 -8.21 -10.38
N VAL A 123 -7.03 -7.18 -9.53
CA VAL A 123 -5.85 -6.93 -8.66
C VAL A 123 -5.57 -8.10 -7.73
N LYS A 124 -6.60 -8.83 -7.27
CA LYS A 124 -6.43 -10.03 -6.43
C LYS A 124 -5.77 -11.20 -7.16
N THR A 125 -5.86 -11.29 -8.48
CA THR A 125 -5.23 -12.39 -9.24
C THR A 125 -3.75 -12.16 -9.48
N LEU A 126 -3.25 -10.94 -9.34
CA LEU A 126 -1.85 -10.60 -9.61
C LEU A 126 -0.91 -11.15 -8.53
N SER A 127 0.31 -11.55 -8.89
CA SER A 127 1.37 -11.80 -7.91
C SER A 127 1.88 -10.49 -7.30
N VAL A 128 2.76 -10.57 -6.31
CA VAL A 128 3.39 -9.36 -5.74
C VAL A 128 4.33 -8.73 -6.76
N GLU A 129 5.02 -9.56 -7.54
CA GLU A 129 5.98 -9.20 -8.58
C GLU A 129 5.30 -8.57 -9.81
N ASP A 130 4.05 -8.98 -10.09
CA ASP A 130 3.20 -8.36 -11.12
C ASP A 130 2.65 -7.00 -10.67
N LEU A 131 2.47 -6.78 -9.37
CA LEU A 131 2.00 -5.51 -8.82
C LEU A 131 3.11 -4.47 -8.69
N PHE A 132 4.28 -4.90 -8.22
CA PHE A 132 5.32 -4.00 -7.75
C PHE A 132 6.67 -4.25 -8.43
N GLU A 133 7.37 -3.16 -8.71
CA GLU A 133 8.84 -3.16 -8.75
C GLU A 133 9.35 -3.04 -7.31
N ILE A 134 10.20 -3.99 -6.90
CA ILE A 134 10.61 -4.16 -5.50
C ILE A 134 12.11 -3.87 -5.38
N VAL A 135 12.47 -2.97 -4.47
CA VAL A 135 13.86 -2.67 -4.12
C VAL A 135 14.02 -2.78 -2.60
N MET A 136 15.03 -3.52 -2.17
CA MET A 136 15.34 -3.73 -0.76
C MET A 136 16.75 -3.23 -0.46
N ASN A 137 16.90 -2.52 0.65
CA ASN A 137 18.21 -2.18 1.21
C ASN A 137 18.29 -2.75 2.63
N THR A 138 19.35 -3.52 2.87
CA THR A 138 19.63 -4.21 4.14
C THR A 138 20.61 -3.45 5.01
#